data_AF-A0A059CFQ0-F1
#
_entry.id   AF-A0A059CFQ0-F1
#
_cell.length_a   1.000
_cell.length_b   1.000
_cell.length_c   1.000
_cell.angle_alpha   90.00
_cell.angle_beta   90.00
_cell.angle_gamma   90.00
#
_symmetry.space_group_name_H-M   'P 1'
#
loop_
_entity.id
_entity.type
_entity.pdbx_description
1 polymer ?
#
loop_
_entity_poly.entity_id
_entity_poly.type
_entity_poly.pdbx_seq_one_letter_code
_entity_poly.pdbx_strand_id
1 'polypeptide(L)'
;MTLHSIVIQKLLSTNAHLGRRVATPHHFKLFAYGTRNGMTIIDSDRTLVCLRNACDFIAALARQRGRFMFVNTNPLFDEIVEQMTRRIGCYSPSGNALWRTGGFLTNSCSPKKFRSRNKKICFGPTQPPDCLVVMDTERKSSVIQEAAKLQIPVVALVDSSMPWECYRKIQYPIPANDSVQFVYLFCNMITKTFLLEQKKLAAAKDRLGIASASAPASAPKPEAREEAPRIEESKSESDSGTEFAKIQVPIIPYERLSPFPEDVAETKKLLDKLVILKLNGALGTKMGFDGPKSTIEIGNGMTILGLTATQIEHLNSKYGCNVPLLLMNSSRTHDATLEVWGKYSQPKIDFHAFEMNQNSQLRSSGEQSSNNELAYANQGAVIVSLMRSGTLDVLLSQGKEYILVANSDNAGAIIDP
;
A
#
# COMPACT_ATOMS: atom_id res chain seq x y z
N MET A 1 12.63 -25.04 -39.65
CA MET A 1 11.83 -23.95 -39.07
C MET A 1 12.61 -22.65 -39.17
N THR A 2 11.97 -21.52 -39.47
CA THR A 2 12.66 -20.21 -39.50
C THR A 2 12.85 -19.67 -38.09
N LEU A 3 13.86 -18.82 -37.87
CA LEU A 3 14.10 -18.21 -36.55
C LEU A 3 12.86 -17.42 -36.06
N HIS A 4 12.13 -16.79 -36.98
CA HIS A 4 10.85 -16.14 -36.71
C HIS A 4 9.79 -17.11 -36.14
N SER A 5 9.58 -18.26 -36.79
CA SER A 5 8.63 -19.28 -36.31
C SER A 5 8.99 -19.82 -34.91
N ILE A 6 10.28 -19.98 -34.61
CA ILE A 6 10.75 -20.43 -33.28
C ILE A 6 10.44 -19.38 -32.20
N VAL A 7 10.61 -18.08 -32.50
CA VAL A 7 10.30 -16.99 -31.56
C VAL A 7 8.79 -16.90 -31.32
N ILE A 8 7.96 -16.98 -32.37
CA ILE A 8 6.49 -17.01 -32.23
C ILE A 8 6.07 -18.22 -31.40
N GLN A 9 6.59 -19.42 -31.71
CA GLN A 9 6.31 -20.63 -30.94
C GLN A 9 6.69 -20.46 -29.46
N LYS A 10 7.75 -19.70 -29.15
CA LYS A 10 8.11 -19.38 -27.76
C LYS A 10 7.09 -18.45 -27.11
N LEU A 11 6.66 -17.37 -27.78
CA LEU A 11 5.61 -16.45 -27.28
C LEU A 11 4.28 -17.20 -27.02
N LEU A 12 3.89 -18.08 -27.95
CA LEU A 12 2.73 -18.96 -27.82
C LEU A 12 2.88 -19.88 -26.61
N SER A 13 4.04 -20.55 -26.45
CA SER A 13 4.31 -21.44 -25.31
C SER A 13 4.27 -20.76 -23.95
N THR A 14 4.50 -19.44 -23.89
CA THR A 14 4.41 -18.63 -22.67
C THR A 14 3.02 -18.03 -22.43
N ASN A 15 1.99 -18.43 -23.19
CA ASN A 15 0.62 -17.91 -23.07
C ASN A 15 0.48 -16.38 -23.23
N ALA A 16 1.44 -15.73 -23.90
CA ALA A 16 1.47 -14.28 -24.11
C ALA A 16 0.32 -13.77 -24.99
N HIS A 17 -0.21 -14.66 -25.85
CA HIS A 17 -1.28 -14.40 -26.82
C HIS A 17 -2.70 -14.40 -26.22
N LEU A 18 -2.86 -14.77 -24.95
CA LEU A 18 -4.16 -14.92 -24.28
C LEU A 18 -4.57 -13.65 -23.53
N GLY A 19 -5.23 -12.70 -24.19
CA GLY A 19 -5.75 -11.49 -23.53
C GLY A 19 -6.99 -11.75 -22.67
N ARG A 20 -7.42 -10.74 -21.89
CA ARG A 20 -8.59 -10.86 -21.00
C ARG A 20 -9.90 -11.14 -21.74
N ARG A 21 -10.87 -11.70 -21.00
CA ARG A 21 -12.27 -11.93 -21.40
C ARG A 21 -13.09 -10.64 -21.32
N VAL A 22 -12.71 -9.64 -22.12
CA VAL A 22 -13.34 -8.31 -22.18
C VAL A 22 -13.60 -7.95 -23.65
N ALA A 23 -14.65 -7.19 -23.92
CA ALA A 23 -14.93 -6.66 -25.25
C ALA A 23 -13.77 -5.76 -25.70
N THR A 24 -13.07 -6.14 -26.77
CA THR A 24 -11.84 -5.48 -27.22
C THR A 24 -12.06 -3.98 -27.50
N PRO A 25 -11.44 -3.07 -26.72
CA PRO A 25 -11.57 -1.63 -26.92
C PRO A 25 -11.07 -1.20 -28.30
N HIS A 26 -11.62 -0.11 -28.85
CA HIS A 26 -11.28 0.35 -30.20
C HIS A 26 -9.77 0.58 -30.41
N HIS A 27 -9.03 1.03 -29.38
CA HIS A 27 -7.58 1.21 -29.46
C HIS A 27 -6.79 -0.10 -29.49
N PHE A 28 -7.27 -1.16 -28.84
CA PHE A 28 -6.56 -2.44 -28.78
C PHE A 28 -6.84 -3.35 -29.98
N LYS A 29 -7.86 -3.04 -30.80
CA LYS A 29 -8.17 -3.78 -32.05
C LYS A 29 -6.97 -3.88 -33.02
N LEU A 30 -6.02 -2.95 -32.94
CA LEU A 30 -4.77 -2.95 -33.74
C LEU A 30 -3.80 -4.09 -33.36
N PHE A 31 -3.93 -4.67 -32.16
CA PHE A 31 -3.11 -5.77 -31.66
C PHE A 31 -3.89 -7.07 -31.48
N ALA A 32 -5.21 -7.05 -31.69
CA ALA A 32 -6.04 -8.24 -31.60
C ALA A 32 -6.02 -8.98 -32.96
N TYR A 33 -5.63 -10.25 -32.94
CA TYR A 33 -5.76 -11.14 -34.08
C TYR A 33 -7.23 -11.58 -34.29
N GLY A 34 -7.97 -11.75 -33.19
CA GLY A 34 -9.38 -12.14 -33.21
C GLY A 34 -9.90 -12.48 -31.82
N THR A 35 -11.06 -13.11 -31.74
CA THR A 35 -11.66 -13.57 -30.47
C THR A 35 -12.01 -15.06 -30.55
N ARG A 36 -11.82 -15.79 -29.46
CA ARG A 36 -12.20 -17.21 -29.33
C ARG A 36 -12.63 -17.51 -27.90
N ASN A 37 -13.74 -18.22 -27.72
CA ASN A 37 -14.34 -18.53 -26.41
C ASN A 37 -14.54 -17.28 -25.51
N GLY A 38 -14.76 -16.11 -26.11
CA GLY A 38 -14.88 -14.82 -25.40
C GLY A 38 -13.56 -14.18 -24.95
N MET A 39 -12.40 -14.81 -25.19
CA MET A 39 -11.08 -14.22 -24.95
C MET A 39 -10.57 -13.52 -26.22
N THR A 40 -9.85 -12.40 -26.05
CA THR A 40 -9.14 -11.74 -27.16
C THR A 40 -7.82 -12.45 -27.40
N ILE A 41 -7.57 -12.90 -28.64
CA ILE A 41 -6.28 -13.44 -29.06
C ILE A 41 -5.41 -12.27 -29.52
N ILE A 42 -4.26 -12.09 -28.88
CA ILE A 42 -3.27 -11.05 -29.22
C ILE A 42 -2.40 -11.54 -30.37
N ASP A 43 -2.18 -10.68 -31.36
CA ASP A 43 -1.31 -10.94 -32.51
C ASP A 43 0.16 -11.03 -32.06
N SER A 44 0.73 -12.23 -32.18
CA SER A 44 2.11 -12.52 -31.77
C SER A 44 3.17 -11.86 -32.66
N ASP A 45 2.85 -11.54 -33.91
CA ASP A 45 3.75 -10.79 -34.79
C ASP A 45 3.82 -9.33 -34.37
N ARG A 46 2.67 -8.72 -34.03
CA ARG A 46 2.62 -7.38 -33.44
C ARG A 46 3.35 -7.32 -32.10
N THR A 47 3.14 -8.33 -31.25
CA THR A 47 3.87 -8.49 -29.98
C THR A 47 5.38 -8.50 -30.21
N LEU A 48 5.85 -9.28 -31.18
CA LEU A 48 7.26 -9.43 -31.54
C LEU A 48 7.87 -8.12 -32.09
N VAL A 49 7.13 -7.37 -32.92
CA VAL A 49 7.57 -6.05 -33.41
C VAL A 49 7.68 -5.05 -32.26
N CYS A 50 6.68 -4.97 -31.37
CA CYS A 50 6.73 -4.10 -30.20
C CYS A 50 7.85 -4.47 -29.23
N LEU A 51 8.08 -5.77 -28.99
CA LEU A 51 9.17 -6.28 -28.17
C LEU A 51 10.55 -5.86 -28.71
N ARG A 52 10.75 -5.92 -30.04
CA ARG A 52 11.99 -5.44 -30.68
C ARG A 52 12.18 -3.94 -30.43
N ASN A 53 11.18 -3.12 -30.77
CA ASN A 53 11.23 -1.67 -30.60
C ASN A 53 11.53 -1.27 -29.13
N ALA A 54 10.90 -1.94 -28.17
CA ALA A 54 11.15 -1.73 -26.74
C ALA A 54 12.56 -2.16 -26.32
N CYS A 55 13.04 -3.32 -26.80
CA CYS A 55 14.40 -3.79 -26.52
C CYS A 55 15.48 -2.89 -27.12
N ASP A 56 15.26 -2.37 -28.33
CA ASP A 56 16.18 -1.46 -29.02
C ASP A 56 16.25 -0.09 -28.32
N PHE A 57 15.10 0.43 -27.85
CA PHE A 57 15.04 1.62 -27.01
C PHE A 57 15.77 1.42 -25.67
N ILE A 58 15.50 0.32 -24.96
CA ILE A 58 16.20 -0.03 -23.71
C ILE A 58 17.72 -0.17 -23.96
N ALA A 59 18.14 -0.81 -25.05
CA ALA A 59 19.55 -0.94 -25.42
C ALA A 59 20.21 0.43 -25.72
N ALA A 60 19.50 1.33 -26.41
CA ALA A 60 20.00 2.68 -26.69
C ALA A 60 20.20 3.50 -25.40
N LEU A 61 19.24 3.46 -24.48
CA LEU A 61 19.33 4.16 -23.21
C LEU A 61 20.37 3.51 -22.26
N ALA A 62 20.55 2.18 -22.32
CA ALA A 62 21.59 1.47 -21.59
C ALA A 62 23.01 1.87 -22.04
N ARG A 63 23.24 2.12 -23.34
CA ARG A 63 24.51 2.67 -23.84
C ARG A 63 24.83 4.04 -23.22
N GLN A 64 23.81 4.87 -23.05
CA GLN A 64 23.92 6.19 -22.43
C GLN A 64 24.01 6.15 -20.88
N ARG A 65 24.00 4.95 -20.28
CA ARG A 65 23.94 4.73 -18.81
C ARG A 65 22.71 5.36 -18.15
N GLY A 66 21.59 5.41 -18.88
CA GLY A 66 20.31 5.88 -18.33
C GLY A 66 19.83 5.03 -17.16
N ARG A 67 19.05 5.65 -16.28
CA ARG A 67 18.52 5.06 -15.04
C ARG A 67 17.15 4.47 -15.32
N PHE A 68 17.04 3.16 -15.16
CA PHE A 68 15.80 2.43 -15.35
C PHE A 68 15.10 2.22 -14.01
N MET A 69 13.78 2.38 -14.00
CA MET A 69 12.93 1.99 -12.88
C MET A 69 11.93 0.93 -13.34
N PHE A 70 11.98 -0.23 -12.70
CA PHE A 70 11.05 -1.33 -12.94
C PHE A 70 9.87 -1.23 -11.96
N VAL A 71 8.63 -1.28 -12.45
CA VAL A 71 7.42 -1.26 -11.63
C VAL A 71 6.69 -2.58 -11.79
N ASN A 72 6.43 -3.21 -10.65
CA ASN A 72 5.67 -4.44 -10.57
C ASN A 72 4.51 -4.32 -9.57
N THR A 73 3.29 -4.47 -10.04
CA THR A 73 2.06 -4.49 -9.21
C THR A 73 1.71 -5.87 -8.68
N ASN A 74 2.12 -6.94 -9.36
CA ASN A 74 1.70 -8.30 -9.07
C ASN A 74 2.80 -9.04 -8.28
N PRO A 75 2.58 -9.43 -7.01
CA PRO A 75 3.62 -10.03 -6.18
C PRO A 75 4.20 -11.33 -6.75
N LEU A 76 3.48 -12.01 -7.66
CA LEU A 76 3.97 -13.20 -8.37
C LEU A 76 5.25 -12.94 -9.20
N PHE A 77 5.54 -11.69 -9.57
CA PHE A 77 6.73 -11.35 -10.35
C PHE A 77 7.86 -10.73 -9.53
N ASP A 78 7.67 -10.51 -8.21
CA ASP A 78 8.65 -9.77 -7.39
C ASP A 78 10.01 -10.47 -7.37
N GLU A 79 10.05 -11.81 -7.24
CA GLU A 79 11.31 -12.58 -7.30
C GLU A 79 11.98 -12.47 -8.68
N ILE A 80 11.21 -12.58 -9.76
CA ILE A 80 11.71 -12.50 -11.15
C ILE A 80 12.35 -11.13 -11.41
N VAL A 81 11.66 -10.06 -10.99
CA VAL A 81 12.12 -8.68 -11.14
C VAL A 81 13.32 -8.40 -10.23
N GLU A 82 13.35 -8.93 -9.01
CA GLU A 82 14.52 -8.81 -8.12
C GLU A 82 15.74 -9.54 -8.68
N GLN A 83 15.59 -10.78 -9.16
CA GLN A 83 16.69 -11.53 -9.77
C GLN A 83 17.23 -10.83 -11.03
N MET A 84 16.35 -10.29 -11.89
CA MET A 84 16.74 -9.48 -13.05
C MET A 84 17.53 -8.24 -12.63
N THR A 85 16.99 -7.43 -11.72
CA THR A 85 17.57 -6.13 -11.35
C THR A 85 18.88 -6.29 -10.59
N ARG A 86 19.00 -7.31 -9.73
CA ARG A 86 20.25 -7.74 -9.08
C ARG A 86 21.33 -8.14 -10.09
N ARG A 87 20.97 -8.78 -11.22
CA ARG A 87 21.91 -9.14 -12.30
C ARG A 87 22.34 -7.95 -13.16
N ILE A 88 21.45 -7.01 -13.42
CA ILE A 88 21.74 -5.83 -14.25
C ILE A 88 22.51 -4.76 -13.44
N GLY A 89 22.30 -4.69 -12.13
CA GLY A 89 22.80 -3.61 -11.26
C GLY A 89 21.91 -2.36 -11.27
N CYS A 90 20.67 -2.46 -11.77
CA CYS A 90 19.71 -1.35 -11.78
C CYS A 90 18.87 -1.29 -10.49
N TYR A 91 18.33 -0.11 -10.20
CA TYR A 91 17.44 0.12 -9.07
C TYR A 91 16.09 -0.59 -9.26
N SER A 92 15.76 -1.51 -8.35
CA SER A 92 14.41 -2.05 -8.20
C SER A 92 13.73 -1.43 -6.97
N PRO A 93 12.50 -0.90 -7.13
CA PRO A 93 11.61 -0.59 -6.02
C PRO A 93 11.01 -1.82 -5.32
N SER A 94 11.33 -3.08 -5.69
CA SER A 94 10.63 -4.27 -5.15
C SER A 94 10.65 -4.37 -3.62
N GLY A 95 11.76 -4.03 -2.96
CA GLY A 95 11.84 -3.94 -1.49
C GLY A 95 11.15 -2.71 -0.86
N ASN A 96 10.72 -1.74 -1.69
CA ASN A 96 10.07 -0.50 -1.30
C ASN A 96 8.78 -0.30 -2.10
N ALA A 97 7.69 -0.90 -1.62
CA ALA A 97 6.34 -0.78 -2.19
C ALA A 97 5.75 0.66 -2.17
N LEU A 98 6.57 1.69 -1.97
CA LEU A 98 6.24 3.12 -1.86
C LEU A 98 5.90 3.76 -3.21
N TRP A 99 6.25 3.15 -4.34
CA TRP A 99 5.68 3.55 -5.65
C TRP A 99 4.16 3.35 -5.72
N ARG A 100 3.56 2.66 -4.74
CA ARG A 100 2.11 2.53 -4.54
C ARG A 100 1.48 3.75 -3.86
N THR A 101 2.27 4.65 -3.23
CA THR A 101 1.77 5.94 -2.72
C THR A 101 1.90 6.99 -3.83
N GLY A 102 0.84 7.75 -4.08
CA GLY A 102 0.81 8.77 -5.13
C GLY A 102 1.86 9.88 -4.89
N GLY A 103 2.36 10.44 -5.99
CA GLY A 103 3.42 11.46 -5.96
C GLY A 103 4.85 10.88 -5.90
N PHE A 104 5.04 9.58 -6.16
CA PHE A 104 6.33 8.92 -6.05
C PHE A 104 7.42 9.52 -6.97
N LEU A 105 7.07 9.84 -8.22
CA LEU A 105 7.99 10.47 -9.17
C LEU A 105 7.90 12.00 -9.08
N THR A 106 6.68 12.55 -9.06
CA THR A 106 6.45 14.01 -9.13
C THR A 106 6.84 14.75 -7.84
N ASN A 107 6.67 14.13 -6.67
CA ASN A 107 7.07 14.70 -5.39
C ASN A 107 8.44 14.16 -4.91
N SER A 108 9.30 13.77 -5.85
CA SER A 108 10.59 13.17 -5.51
C SER A 108 11.52 14.12 -4.76
N CYS A 109 11.38 15.45 -4.86
CA CYS A 109 12.20 16.40 -4.09
C CYS A 109 11.77 16.56 -2.60
N SER A 110 10.62 16.01 -2.20
CA SER A 110 10.18 15.98 -0.79
C SER A 110 11.21 15.26 0.10
N PRO A 111 11.28 15.52 1.43
CA PRO A 111 12.16 14.81 2.35
C PRO A 111 12.01 13.28 2.33
N LYS A 112 12.72 12.63 1.41
CA LYS A 112 12.66 11.20 1.09
C LYS A 112 12.94 10.26 2.25
N LYS A 113 13.46 10.77 3.37
CA LYS A 113 13.84 10.04 4.57
C LYS A 113 12.91 10.41 5.72
N PHE A 114 11.76 9.75 5.83
CA PHE A 114 11.06 9.77 7.11
C PHE A 114 11.88 8.91 8.09
N ARG A 115 12.56 9.58 9.03
CA ARG A 115 13.24 8.93 10.14
C ARG A 115 12.23 8.75 11.27
N SER A 116 11.64 7.57 11.37
CA SER A 116 11.09 7.11 12.64
C SER A 116 12.25 6.70 13.55
N ARG A 117 12.03 6.72 14.87
CA ARG A 117 13.03 6.34 15.91
C ARG A 117 13.73 5.02 15.60
N ASN A 118 13.00 4.07 14.98
CA ASN A 118 13.48 2.72 14.67
C ASN A 118 13.56 2.38 13.15
N LYS A 119 13.20 3.30 12.22
CA LYS A 119 13.19 2.96 10.78
C LYS A 119 13.45 4.17 9.88
N LYS A 120 14.32 3.97 8.88
CA LYS A 120 14.54 4.89 7.75
C LYS A 120 13.69 4.43 6.56
N ILE A 121 12.63 5.16 6.25
CA ILE A 121 11.80 4.89 5.06
C ILE A 121 12.31 5.78 3.91
N CYS A 122 12.60 5.19 2.75
CA CYS A 122 13.08 5.89 1.56
C CYS A 122 11.99 5.95 0.49
N PHE A 123 11.33 7.10 0.34
CA PHE A 123 10.12 7.24 -0.51
C PHE A 123 10.35 7.16 -2.02
N GLY A 124 11.58 7.07 -2.51
CA GLY A 124 11.89 6.88 -3.93
C GLY A 124 13.37 7.16 -4.27
N PRO A 125 13.80 6.92 -5.52
CA PRO A 125 15.16 7.19 -5.96
C PRO A 125 15.46 8.69 -5.88
N THR A 126 16.67 9.08 -5.45
CA THR A 126 17.04 10.48 -5.19
C THR A 126 16.81 11.40 -6.41
N GLN A 127 16.97 10.86 -7.62
CA GLN A 127 16.72 11.53 -8.89
C GLN A 127 15.67 10.73 -9.69
N PRO A 128 14.89 11.37 -10.59
CA PRO A 128 13.93 10.66 -11.43
C PRO A 128 14.63 9.67 -12.39
N PRO A 129 13.97 8.55 -12.75
CA PRO A 129 14.47 7.63 -13.77
C PRO A 129 14.34 8.22 -15.18
N ASP A 130 15.21 7.77 -16.08
CA ASP A 130 15.21 8.16 -17.50
C ASP A 130 14.28 7.27 -18.34
N CYS A 131 13.90 6.09 -17.82
CA CYS A 131 12.87 5.23 -18.39
C CYS A 131 12.13 4.46 -17.29
N LEU A 132 10.82 4.35 -17.46
CA LEU A 132 9.94 3.50 -16.66
C LEU A 132 9.62 2.20 -17.42
N VAL A 133 9.77 1.04 -16.78
CA VAL A 133 9.36 -0.26 -17.32
C VAL A 133 8.29 -0.86 -16.40
N VAL A 134 7.06 -1.02 -16.90
CA VAL A 134 5.90 -1.49 -16.13
C VAL A 134 5.51 -2.92 -16.56
N MET A 135 5.48 -3.84 -15.59
CA MET A 135 5.27 -5.28 -15.85
C MET A 135 3.80 -5.72 -15.83
N ASP A 136 2.91 -5.00 -15.16
CA ASP A 136 1.47 -5.29 -15.08
C ASP A 136 0.67 -3.99 -15.16
N THR A 137 -0.44 -4.04 -15.88
CA THR A 137 -1.29 -2.90 -16.22
C THR A 137 -2.47 -2.69 -15.28
N GLU A 138 -2.93 -3.73 -14.59
CA GLU A 138 -4.35 -3.83 -14.24
C GLU A 138 -4.75 -3.07 -12.96
N ARG A 139 -3.81 -2.46 -12.23
CA ARG A 139 -4.15 -1.83 -10.94
C ARG A 139 -3.58 -0.46 -10.58
N LYS A 140 -2.56 0.11 -11.26
CA LYS A 140 -1.93 1.39 -10.82
C LYS A 140 -1.54 2.34 -11.96
N SER A 141 -2.51 3.13 -12.40
CA SER A 141 -2.34 4.22 -13.38
C SER A 141 -1.49 5.40 -12.89
N SER A 142 -1.30 5.56 -11.58
CA SER A 142 -0.58 6.71 -10.99
C SER A 142 0.83 6.90 -11.53
N VAL A 143 1.65 5.84 -11.56
CA VAL A 143 3.04 5.96 -12.01
C VAL A 143 3.14 6.29 -13.51
N ILE A 144 2.20 5.79 -14.32
CA ILE A 144 2.09 6.12 -15.76
C ILE A 144 1.65 7.58 -15.94
N GLN A 145 0.71 8.06 -15.13
CA GLN A 145 0.27 9.47 -15.13
C GLN A 145 1.38 10.42 -14.67
N GLU A 146 2.13 10.05 -13.65
CA GLU A 146 3.27 10.82 -13.14
C GLU A 146 4.44 10.85 -14.12
N ALA A 147 4.78 9.71 -14.74
CA ALA A 147 5.78 9.64 -15.80
C ALA A 147 5.38 10.53 -16.99
N ALA A 148 4.11 10.51 -17.41
CA ALA A 148 3.61 11.41 -18.46
C ALA A 148 3.71 12.90 -18.06
N LYS A 149 3.44 13.26 -16.80
CA LYS A 149 3.64 14.65 -16.31
C LYS A 149 5.11 15.06 -16.35
N LEU A 150 6.03 14.15 -16.05
CA LEU A 150 7.48 14.39 -16.05
C LEU A 150 8.17 14.14 -17.41
N GLN A 151 7.41 13.82 -18.46
CA GLN A 151 7.94 13.45 -19.79
C GLN A 151 8.92 12.25 -19.76
N ILE A 152 8.76 11.34 -18.79
CA ILE A 152 9.57 10.11 -18.69
C ILE A 152 8.96 9.05 -19.63
N PRO A 153 9.73 8.48 -20.57
CA PRO A 153 9.23 7.46 -21.48
C PRO A 153 8.90 6.14 -20.76
N VAL A 154 7.73 5.59 -21.06
CA VAL A 154 7.19 4.37 -20.48
C VAL A 154 7.22 3.23 -21.50
N VAL A 155 7.86 2.14 -21.11
CA VAL A 155 7.71 0.80 -21.70
C VAL A 155 6.75 0.03 -20.81
N ALA A 156 5.71 -0.58 -21.36
CA ALA A 156 4.74 -1.34 -20.56
C ALA A 156 4.20 -2.53 -21.34
N LEU A 157 3.86 -3.61 -20.62
CA LEU A 157 2.92 -4.60 -21.16
C LEU A 157 1.55 -3.93 -21.36
N VAL A 158 0.74 -4.45 -22.28
CA VAL A 158 -0.60 -3.95 -22.59
C VAL A 158 -1.54 -5.12 -22.87
N ASP A 159 -2.69 -5.15 -22.20
CA ASP A 159 -3.74 -6.15 -22.39
C ASP A 159 -5.05 -5.50 -22.90
N SER A 160 -6.00 -6.33 -23.35
CA SER A 160 -7.30 -5.93 -23.89
C SER A 160 -8.18 -5.20 -22.86
N SER A 161 -7.95 -5.36 -21.56
CA SER A 161 -8.66 -4.65 -20.49
C SER A 161 -8.18 -3.22 -20.27
N MET A 162 -7.04 -2.80 -20.85
CA MET A 162 -6.38 -1.56 -20.43
C MET A 162 -7.10 -0.29 -20.95
N PRO A 163 -7.43 0.68 -20.08
CA PRO A 163 -8.16 1.88 -20.47
C PRO A 163 -7.33 2.83 -21.36
N TRP A 164 -8.02 3.49 -22.29
CA TRP A 164 -7.44 4.45 -23.25
C TRP A 164 -6.57 5.53 -22.59
N GLU A 165 -7.02 6.05 -21.44
CA GLU A 165 -6.35 7.11 -20.68
C GLU A 165 -4.97 6.73 -20.13
N CYS A 166 -4.70 5.42 -19.98
CA CYS A 166 -3.38 4.89 -19.67
C CYS A 166 -2.62 4.53 -20.95
N TYR A 167 -3.30 3.92 -21.93
CA TYR A 167 -2.70 3.51 -23.20
C TYR A 167 -2.04 4.68 -23.96
N ARG A 168 -2.72 5.83 -24.07
CA ARG A 168 -2.21 7.02 -24.76
C ARG A 168 -0.89 7.56 -24.18
N LYS A 169 -0.56 7.22 -22.93
CA LYS A 169 0.62 7.72 -22.21
C LYS A 169 1.85 6.83 -22.33
N ILE A 170 1.72 5.65 -22.93
CA ILE A 170 2.80 4.67 -23.10
C ILE A 170 3.41 4.83 -24.49
N GLN A 171 4.72 5.07 -24.56
CA GLN A 171 5.45 5.27 -25.82
C GLN A 171 5.82 3.94 -26.47
N TYR A 172 6.12 2.91 -25.65
CA TYR A 172 6.51 1.58 -26.11
C TYR A 172 5.57 0.51 -25.54
N PRO A 173 4.35 0.36 -26.11
CA PRO A 173 3.37 -0.64 -25.69
C PRO A 173 3.74 -2.03 -26.22
N ILE A 174 3.81 -3.02 -25.33
CA ILE A 174 4.05 -4.43 -25.66
C ILE A 174 2.72 -5.18 -25.47
N PRO A 175 1.95 -5.47 -26.53
CA PRO A 175 0.67 -6.14 -26.40
C PRO A 175 0.92 -7.60 -26.00
N ALA A 176 0.65 -7.97 -24.75
CA ALA A 176 0.88 -9.31 -24.23
C ALA A 176 0.20 -9.51 -22.87
N ASN A 177 -0.21 -10.75 -22.60
CA ASN A 177 -0.71 -11.19 -21.30
C ASN A 177 0.41 -11.24 -20.24
N ASP A 178 0.12 -10.84 -19.00
CA ASP A 178 1.03 -10.86 -17.85
C ASP A 178 1.18 -12.27 -17.23
N SER A 179 1.44 -13.29 -18.06
CA SER A 179 1.72 -14.64 -17.55
C SER A 179 3.08 -14.69 -16.86
N VAL A 180 3.23 -15.45 -15.77
CA VAL A 180 4.52 -15.64 -15.06
C VAL A 180 5.63 -16.11 -16.03
N GLN A 181 5.28 -17.00 -16.97
CA GLN A 181 6.22 -17.51 -17.97
C GLN A 181 6.63 -16.44 -19.00
N PHE A 182 5.70 -15.56 -19.39
CA PHE A 182 5.99 -14.47 -20.31
C PHE A 182 6.79 -13.35 -19.63
N VAL A 183 6.42 -12.95 -18.40
CA VAL A 183 7.18 -11.98 -17.61
C VAL A 183 8.60 -12.48 -17.34
N TYR A 184 8.78 -13.77 -17.04
CA TYR A 184 10.10 -14.40 -16.96
C TYR A 184 10.87 -14.31 -18.28
N LEU A 185 10.24 -14.60 -19.43
CA LEU A 185 10.86 -14.45 -20.74
C LEU A 185 11.26 -13.00 -21.01
N PHE A 186 10.39 -12.03 -20.72
CA PHE A 186 10.61 -10.60 -20.92
C PHE A 186 11.74 -10.06 -20.05
N CYS A 187 11.74 -10.35 -18.75
CA CYS A 187 12.83 -10.00 -17.83
C CYS A 187 14.18 -10.62 -18.26
N ASN A 188 14.18 -11.85 -18.80
CA ASN A 188 15.39 -12.46 -19.35
C ASN A 188 15.85 -11.82 -20.67
N MET A 189 14.93 -11.38 -21.53
CA MET A 189 15.29 -10.61 -22.74
C MET A 189 15.95 -9.28 -22.35
N ILE A 190 15.36 -8.54 -21.40
CA ILE A 190 15.94 -7.32 -20.84
C ILE A 190 17.33 -7.61 -20.23
N THR A 191 17.45 -8.63 -19.39
CA THR A 191 18.75 -9.02 -18.80
C THR A 191 19.81 -9.27 -19.89
N LYS A 192 19.43 -9.96 -20.98
CA LYS A 192 20.34 -10.24 -22.11
C LYS A 192 20.70 -8.99 -22.90
N THR A 193 19.79 -8.04 -23.13
CA THR A 193 20.12 -6.79 -23.83
C THR A 193 21.09 -5.94 -23.01
N PHE A 194 20.85 -5.78 -21.69
CA PHE A 194 21.79 -5.08 -20.81
C PHE A 194 23.18 -5.72 -20.79
N LEU A 195 23.28 -7.04 -20.61
CA LEU A 195 24.57 -7.74 -20.59
C LEU A 195 25.28 -7.67 -21.96
N LEU A 196 24.54 -7.67 -23.06
CA LEU A 196 25.10 -7.50 -24.41
C LEU A 196 25.68 -6.09 -24.60
N GLU A 197 24.94 -5.04 -24.22
CA GLU A 197 25.42 -3.66 -24.36
C GLU A 197 26.57 -3.36 -23.39
N GLN A 198 26.55 -3.89 -22.15
CA GLN A 198 27.69 -3.79 -21.23
C GLN A 198 28.95 -4.43 -21.82
N LYS A 199 28.85 -5.62 -22.44
CA LYS A 199 29.97 -6.28 -23.14
C LYS A 199 30.47 -5.47 -24.34
N LYS A 200 29.56 -4.90 -25.14
CA LYS A 200 29.94 -4.00 -26.26
C LYS A 200 30.67 -2.76 -25.77
N LEU A 201 30.20 -2.14 -24.68
CA LEU A 201 30.84 -0.97 -24.07
C LEU A 201 32.23 -1.28 -23.50
N ALA A 202 32.42 -2.47 -22.91
CA ALA A 202 33.75 -2.92 -22.48
C ALA A 202 34.69 -3.09 -23.69
N ALA A 203 34.30 -3.92 -24.67
CA ALA A 203 35.11 -4.16 -25.87
C ALA A 203 35.40 -2.89 -26.69
N ALA A 204 34.50 -1.89 -26.68
CA ALA A 204 34.74 -0.60 -27.31
C ALA A 204 35.80 0.23 -26.57
N LYS A 205 35.84 0.18 -25.23
CA LYS A 205 36.88 0.85 -24.43
C LYS A 205 38.25 0.18 -24.63
N ASP A 206 38.28 -1.15 -24.62
CA ASP A 206 39.50 -1.93 -24.82
C ASP A 206 40.13 -1.61 -26.19
N ARG A 207 39.30 -1.50 -27.24
CA ARG A 207 39.73 -1.11 -28.61
C ARG A 207 40.23 0.33 -28.72
N LEU A 208 39.75 1.24 -27.87
CA LEU A 208 40.14 2.65 -27.88
C LEU A 208 41.40 2.94 -27.05
N GLY A 209 42.01 1.92 -26.42
CA GLY A 209 43.30 2.07 -25.72
C GLY A 209 43.25 3.00 -24.50
N ILE A 210 42.05 3.33 -24.00
CA ILE A 210 41.90 4.20 -22.83
C ILE A 210 42.24 3.37 -21.59
N ALA A 211 43.51 3.43 -21.19
CA ALA A 211 44.01 2.85 -19.96
C ALA A 211 43.14 3.27 -18.77
N SER A 212 42.93 2.34 -17.83
CA SER A 212 41.96 2.49 -16.75
C SER A 212 42.39 3.55 -15.71
N ALA A 213 42.13 4.81 -15.99
CA ALA A 213 41.86 5.78 -14.95
C ALA A 213 40.62 5.29 -14.17
N SER A 214 40.80 5.13 -12.86
CA SER A 214 39.85 4.66 -11.85
C SER A 214 38.36 4.83 -12.19
N ALA A 215 37.58 3.77 -11.96
CA ALA A 215 36.12 3.83 -12.06
C ALA A 215 35.53 5.00 -11.25
N PRO A 216 34.57 5.77 -11.80
CA PRO A 216 33.73 6.62 -10.97
C PRO A 216 32.83 5.70 -10.14
N ALA A 217 33.22 5.49 -8.89
CA ALA A 217 32.37 4.88 -7.88
C ALA A 217 31.22 5.86 -7.55
N SER A 218 30.08 5.71 -8.22
CA SER A 218 28.84 6.42 -7.90
C SER A 218 27.77 5.50 -7.29
N ALA A 219 28.21 4.55 -6.45
CA ALA A 219 27.42 4.21 -5.27
C ALA A 219 27.67 5.33 -4.24
N PRO A 220 26.65 6.05 -3.74
CA PRO A 220 26.86 7.11 -2.76
C PRO A 220 27.24 6.50 -1.41
N LYS A 221 28.52 6.58 -1.05
CA LYS A 221 29.00 6.41 0.32
C LYS A 221 29.17 7.79 1.00
N PRO A 222 29.05 7.86 2.33
CA PRO A 222 28.92 9.13 3.05
C PRO A 222 30.27 9.85 3.19
N GLU A 223 30.24 11.18 3.10
CA GLU A 223 31.39 12.04 3.35
C GLU A 223 31.47 12.48 4.83
N ALA A 224 32.69 12.89 5.20
CA ALA A 224 33.10 13.50 6.47
C ALA A 224 32.99 12.64 7.75
N ARG A 225 34.18 12.32 8.29
CA ARG A 225 34.44 11.68 9.58
C ARG A 225 35.28 12.67 10.38
N GLU A 226 34.76 13.16 11.49
CA GLU A 226 35.61 13.64 12.59
C GLU A 226 35.86 12.45 13.53
N GLU A 227 37.13 12.18 13.81
CA GLU A 227 37.57 11.34 14.94
C GLU A 227 37.85 12.32 16.11
N ALA A 228 37.82 11.95 17.39
CA ALA A 228 38.07 10.68 18.07
C ALA A 228 37.39 10.73 19.49
N PRO A 229 37.56 9.75 20.41
CA PRO A 229 38.27 8.48 20.29
C PRO A 229 37.42 7.24 20.62
N ARG A 230 37.97 6.07 20.28
CA ARG A 230 37.61 4.80 20.92
C ARG A 230 38.23 4.73 22.32
N ILE A 231 37.47 4.21 23.28
CA ILE A 231 38.04 3.44 24.39
C ILE A 231 37.82 1.95 24.06
N GLU A 232 38.74 1.11 24.53
CA GLU A 232 38.95 -0.25 24.05
C GLU A 232 37.89 -1.27 24.52
N GLU A 233 37.98 -2.46 23.95
CA GLU A 233 37.11 -3.59 24.22
C GLU A 233 37.31 -4.15 25.64
N SER A 234 36.22 -4.54 26.29
CA SER A 234 36.24 -5.67 27.21
C SER A 234 35.05 -6.58 26.92
N LYS A 235 35.34 -7.86 26.65
CA LYS A 235 34.32 -8.90 26.64
C LYS A 235 33.93 -9.22 28.08
N SER A 236 32.63 -9.21 28.36
CA SER A 236 32.05 -9.97 29.46
C SER A 236 30.67 -10.49 29.04
N GLU A 237 30.45 -11.78 29.22
CA GLU A 237 29.15 -12.42 29.00
C GLU A 237 28.20 -12.07 30.15
N SER A 238 26.96 -11.65 29.86
CA SER A 238 25.73 -12.11 30.52
C SER A 238 24.48 -11.31 30.12
N ASP A 239 23.60 -11.97 29.36
CA ASP A 239 22.13 -11.99 29.49
C ASP A 239 21.20 -10.74 29.37
N SER A 240 19.94 -11.03 29.00
CA SER A 240 18.70 -10.21 28.93
C SER A 240 18.53 -9.17 27.79
N GLY A 241 17.41 -9.24 27.05
CA GLY A 241 17.01 -8.14 26.12
C GLY A 241 16.09 -8.39 24.89
N THR A 242 15.17 -9.36 24.88
CA THR A 242 14.21 -9.66 23.78
C THR A 242 12.78 -9.12 24.05
N GLU A 243 11.84 -8.97 23.10
CA GLU A 243 11.77 -9.03 21.61
C GLU A 243 10.54 -8.16 21.19
N PHE A 244 10.62 -7.38 20.09
CA PHE A 244 9.47 -6.59 19.56
C PHE A 244 9.32 -6.60 18.02
N ALA A 245 10.13 -7.37 17.29
CA ALA A 245 10.14 -7.44 15.83
C ALA A 245 9.41 -8.67 15.25
N LYS A 246 8.91 -9.59 16.10
CA LYS A 246 8.09 -10.76 15.70
C LYS A 246 6.74 -10.83 16.43
N ILE A 247 5.78 -10.01 16.01
CA ILE A 247 4.37 -10.28 16.27
C ILE A 247 3.68 -10.54 14.94
N GLN A 248 3.68 -11.80 14.52
CA GLN A 248 2.66 -12.28 13.58
C GLN A 248 1.36 -12.34 14.37
N VAL A 249 0.34 -11.56 14.00
CA VAL A 249 -0.99 -11.70 14.59
C VAL A 249 -1.57 -13.02 14.05
N PRO A 250 -1.80 -14.04 14.90
CA PRO A 250 -2.35 -15.30 14.42
C PRO A 250 -3.82 -15.09 14.04
N ILE A 251 -4.14 -15.30 12.76
CA ILE A 251 -5.54 -15.35 12.32
C ILE A 251 -6.10 -16.71 12.74
N ILE A 252 -6.75 -16.75 13.90
CA ILE A 252 -7.40 -17.95 14.43
C ILE A 252 -8.83 -18.02 13.85
N PRO A 253 -9.22 -19.11 13.16
CA PRO A 253 -10.61 -19.32 12.75
C PRO A 253 -11.53 -19.34 13.98
N TYR A 254 -12.69 -18.69 13.90
CA TYR A 254 -13.65 -18.57 15.00
C TYR A 254 -14.02 -19.94 15.62
N GLU A 255 -14.20 -20.94 14.78
CA GLU A 255 -14.46 -22.36 15.13
C GLU A 255 -13.39 -23.01 16.03
N ARG A 256 -12.20 -22.39 16.17
CA ARG A 256 -11.06 -22.88 16.96
C ARG A 256 -10.78 -22.02 18.19
N LEU A 257 -11.61 -21.02 18.48
CA LEU A 257 -11.54 -20.30 19.74
C LEU A 257 -11.98 -21.24 20.88
N SER A 258 -11.41 -21.04 22.07
CA SER A 258 -11.87 -21.74 23.28
C SER A 258 -13.34 -21.41 23.55
N PRO A 259 -14.17 -22.38 23.98
CA PRO A 259 -15.55 -22.11 24.33
C PRO A 259 -15.63 -21.09 25.47
N PHE A 260 -16.75 -20.37 25.52
CA PHE A 260 -17.04 -19.32 26.49
C PHE A 260 -16.83 -19.80 27.94
N PRO A 261 -16.13 -19.03 28.82
CA PRO A 261 -16.04 -19.34 30.24
C PRO A 261 -17.43 -19.28 30.88
N GLU A 262 -17.96 -20.43 31.32
CA GLU A 262 -19.29 -20.49 31.95
C GLU A 262 -19.39 -19.68 33.26
N ASP A 263 -18.24 -19.28 33.84
CA ASP A 263 -18.20 -18.42 35.03
C ASP A 263 -18.38 -16.92 34.70
N VAL A 264 -19.52 -16.40 35.13
CA VAL A 264 -19.88 -14.98 35.10
C VAL A 264 -18.84 -14.11 35.83
N ALA A 265 -18.19 -14.61 36.87
CA ALA A 265 -17.19 -13.87 37.65
C ALA A 265 -15.86 -13.70 36.90
N GLU A 266 -15.46 -14.65 36.04
CA GLU A 266 -14.30 -14.49 35.17
C GLU A 266 -14.60 -13.55 34.00
N THR A 267 -15.76 -13.74 33.36
CA THR A 267 -16.27 -12.85 32.31
C THR A 267 -16.32 -11.39 32.79
N LYS A 268 -16.82 -11.15 34.00
CA LYS A 268 -16.83 -9.82 34.62
C LYS A 268 -15.43 -9.20 34.73
N LYS A 269 -14.42 -9.96 35.19
CA LYS A 269 -13.04 -9.44 35.32
C LYS A 269 -12.43 -9.04 33.98
N LEU A 270 -12.79 -9.72 32.89
CA LEU A 270 -12.35 -9.36 31.54
C LEU A 270 -13.07 -8.09 31.03
N LEU A 271 -14.39 -8.02 31.22
CA LEU A 271 -15.19 -6.85 30.81
C LEU A 271 -14.88 -5.60 31.63
N ASP A 272 -14.57 -5.72 32.93
CA ASP A 272 -14.15 -4.59 33.76
C ASP A 272 -12.82 -3.97 33.26
N LYS A 273 -11.99 -4.70 32.50
CA LYS A 273 -10.79 -4.19 31.81
C LYS A 273 -11.06 -3.57 30.44
N LEU A 274 -12.28 -3.70 29.90
CA LEU A 274 -12.66 -3.29 28.55
C LEU A 274 -13.19 -1.84 28.51
N VAL A 275 -12.96 -1.20 27.35
CA VAL A 275 -13.43 0.12 26.94
C VAL A 275 -13.91 0.03 25.50
N ILE A 276 -14.99 0.74 25.15
CA ILE A 276 -15.50 0.79 23.77
C ILE A 276 -15.27 2.19 23.21
N LEU A 277 -14.65 2.27 22.04
CA LEU A 277 -14.44 3.52 21.31
C LEU A 277 -15.15 3.48 19.95
N LYS A 278 -16.14 4.36 19.76
CA LYS A 278 -16.79 4.57 18.46
C LYS A 278 -16.15 5.78 17.74
N LEU A 279 -15.70 5.56 16.51
CA LEU A 279 -15.15 6.59 15.62
C LEU A 279 -16.31 7.29 14.88
N ASN A 280 -16.61 8.54 15.26
CA ASN A 280 -17.76 9.30 14.78
C ASN A 280 -17.36 10.61 14.09
N GLY A 281 -16.46 10.52 13.10
CA GLY A 281 -16.01 11.70 12.36
C GLY A 281 -16.70 11.95 11.02
N ALA A 282 -17.51 11.00 10.53
CA ALA A 282 -18.13 11.03 9.20
C ALA A 282 -19.60 11.47 9.25
N LEU A 283 -20.02 12.25 8.27
CA LEU A 283 -21.41 12.65 8.05
C LEU A 283 -22.14 11.63 7.15
N GLY A 284 -23.46 11.57 7.28
CA GLY A 284 -24.34 10.73 6.47
C GLY A 284 -24.67 11.27 5.08
N THR A 285 -24.00 12.34 4.61
CA THR A 285 -24.43 13.10 3.41
C THR A 285 -24.52 12.24 2.14
N LYS A 286 -23.64 11.26 1.98
CA LYS A 286 -23.70 10.27 0.88
C LYS A 286 -24.93 9.35 0.92
N MET A 287 -25.57 9.23 2.08
CA MET A 287 -26.81 8.48 2.31
C MET A 287 -28.05 9.39 2.34
N GLY A 288 -27.90 10.68 2.01
CA GLY A 288 -28.99 11.67 2.05
C GLY A 288 -29.31 12.23 3.45
N PHE A 289 -28.43 12.00 4.44
CA PHE A 289 -28.62 12.44 5.82
C PHE A 289 -27.56 13.49 6.22
N ASP A 290 -27.97 14.70 6.60
CA ASP A 290 -27.02 15.82 6.82
C ASP A 290 -26.41 15.87 8.24
N GLY A 291 -26.60 14.81 9.04
CA GLY A 291 -26.03 14.69 10.39
C GLY A 291 -24.85 13.70 10.49
N PRO A 292 -24.26 13.53 11.69
CA PRO A 292 -23.30 12.47 11.99
C PRO A 292 -23.88 11.08 11.69
N LYS A 293 -23.08 10.15 11.17
CA LYS A 293 -23.59 8.80 10.89
C LYS A 293 -24.15 8.09 12.14
N SER A 294 -23.58 8.34 13.32
CA SER A 294 -24.06 7.79 14.59
C SER A 294 -25.51 8.18 14.93
N THR A 295 -26.00 9.30 14.41
CA THR A 295 -27.34 9.83 14.69
C THR A 295 -28.37 9.46 13.62
N ILE A 296 -28.04 8.54 12.70
CA ILE A 296 -29.01 7.97 11.77
C ILE A 296 -30.00 7.10 12.56
N GLU A 297 -31.30 7.31 12.35
CA GLU A 297 -32.36 6.48 12.93
C GLU A 297 -32.48 5.14 12.20
N ILE A 298 -32.53 4.03 12.97
CA ILE A 298 -32.68 2.67 12.42
C ILE A 298 -34.15 2.23 12.50
N GLY A 299 -34.84 2.59 13.59
CA GLY A 299 -36.23 2.23 13.85
C GLY A 299 -36.66 2.60 15.27
N ASN A 300 -37.96 2.75 15.49
CA ASN A 300 -38.58 3.10 16.79
C ASN A 300 -37.99 4.36 17.47
N GLY A 301 -37.50 5.35 16.69
CA GLY A 301 -36.84 6.55 17.21
C GLY A 301 -35.44 6.31 17.81
N MET A 302 -34.87 5.11 17.66
CA MET A 302 -33.51 4.80 18.09
C MET A 302 -32.50 5.10 16.98
N THR A 303 -31.48 5.87 17.32
CA THR A 303 -30.29 6.09 16.49
C THR A 303 -29.27 4.97 16.64
N ILE A 304 -28.28 4.87 15.75
CA ILE A 304 -27.16 3.91 15.89
C ILE A 304 -26.42 4.11 17.22
N LEU A 305 -26.26 5.37 17.67
CA LEU A 305 -25.68 5.70 18.97
C LEU A 305 -26.54 5.21 20.13
N GLY A 306 -27.86 5.42 20.07
CA GLY A 306 -28.81 4.91 21.06
C GLY A 306 -28.79 3.39 21.15
N LEU A 307 -28.80 2.69 20.00
CA LEU A 307 -28.69 1.22 19.96
C LEU A 307 -27.38 0.73 20.60
N THR A 308 -26.26 1.39 20.28
CA THR A 308 -24.94 1.08 20.87
C THR A 308 -24.97 1.24 22.39
N ALA A 309 -25.60 2.30 22.90
CA ALA A 309 -25.78 2.49 24.34
C ALA A 309 -26.60 1.35 24.95
N THR A 310 -27.78 1.03 24.41
CA THR A 310 -28.63 -0.06 24.92
C THR A 310 -27.92 -1.42 24.92
N GLN A 311 -27.09 -1.72 23.92
CA GLN A 311 -26.26 -2.93 23.89
C GLN A 311 -25.25 -2.98 25.06
N ILE A 312 -24.61 -1.85 25.36
CA ILE A 312 -23.61 -1.74 26.44
C ILE A 312 -24.28 -1.77 27.82
N GLU A 313 -25.44 -1.11 27.99
CA GLU A 313 -26.22 -1.20 29.22
C GLU A 313 -26.73 -2.61 29.49
N HIS A 314 -27.16 -3.33 28.46
CA HIS A 314 -27.53 -4.75 28.57
C HIS A 314 -26.33 -5.61 28.98
N LEU A 315 -25.15 -5.39 28.39
CA LEU A 315 -23.91 -6.09 28.73
C LEU A 315 -23.46 -5.81 30.18
N ASN A 316 -23.45 -4.53 30.59
CA ASN A 316 -23.15 -4.10 31.95
C ASN A 316 -24.13 -4.71 32.97
N SER A 317 -25.43 -4.74 32.64
CA SER A 317 -26.46 -5.34 33.48
C SER A 317 -26.36 -6.87 33.57
N LYS A 318 -26.04 -7.55 32.46
CA LYS A 318 -25.96 -9.02 32.38
C LYS A 318 -24.77 -9.59 33.17
N TYR A 319 -23.61 -8.93 33.11
CA TYR A 319 -22.38 -9.40 33.75
C TYR A 319 -21.98 -8.59 35.00
N GLY A 320 -22.75 -7.56 35.37
CA GLY A 320 -22.50 -6.72 36.54
C GLY A 320 -21.19 -5.93 36.47
N CYS A 321 -20.78 -5.53 35.26
CA CYS A 321 -19.53 -4.82 34.97
C CYS A 321 -19.80 -3.36 34.57
N ASN A 322 -18.75 -2.53 34.49
CA ASN A 322 -18.87 -1.15 34.00
C ASN A 322 -17.93 -0.89 32.80
N VAL A 323 -18.44 -1.14 31.59
CA VAL A 323 -17.75 -0.81 30.34
C VAL A 323 -18.12 0.62 29.90
N PRO A 324 -17.16 1.57 29.84
CA PRO A 324 -17.42 2.93 29.39
C PRO A 324 -17.51 3.02 27.85
N LEU A 325 -18.35 3.94 27.37
CA LEU A 325 -18.51 4.29 25.96
C LEU A 325 -17.79 5.60 25.66
N LEU A 326 -16.71 5.51 24.91
CA LEU A 326 -15.98 6.64 24.37
C LEU A 326 -16.43 6.96 22.95
N LEU A 327 -16.61 8.24 22.65
CA LEU A 327 -17.02 8.71 21.34
C LEU A 327 -16.03 9.75 20.79
N MET A 328 -15.30 9.39 19.74
CA MET A 328 -14.34 10.28 19.09
C MET A 328 -15.01 11.01 17.92
N ASN A 329 -15.42 12.24 18.17
CA ASN A 329 -16.11 13.11 17.20
C ASN A 329 -15.11 13.92 16.36
N SER A 330 -15.56 14.42 15.21
CA SER A 330 -14.90 15.53 14.51
C SER A 330 -15.57 16.86 14.87
N SER A 331 -14.90 17.99 14.64
CA SER A 331 -15.48 19.33 14.87
C SER A 331 -16.69 19.68 13.97
N ARG A 332 -17.09 18.77 13.06
CA ARG A 332 -18.32 18.87 12.25
C ARG A 332 -19.46 18.00 12.78
N THR A 333 -19.19 17.18 13.79
CA THR A 333 -20.10 16.15 14.30
C THR A 333 -20.27 16.22 15.82
N HIS A 334 -19.38 16.92 16.54
CA HIS A 334 -19.36 16.97 18.00
C HIS A 334 -20.69 17.48 18.60
N ASP A 335 -21.05 18.74 18.30
CA ASP A 335 -22.24 19.40 18.86
C ASP A 335 -23.53 18.64 18.53
N ALA A 336 -23.75 18.34 17.24
CA ALA A 336 -24.92 17.59 16.78
C ALA A 336 -25.06 16.19 17.42
N THR A 337 -23.94 15.54 17.76
CA THR A 337 -24.00 14.25 18.46
C THR A 337 -24.27 14.41 19.95
N LEU A 338 -23.78 15.48 20.58
CA LEU A 338 -24.10 15.80 21.99
C LEU A 338 -25.57 16.20 22.16
N GLU A 339 -26.14 16.97 21.24
CA GLU A 339 -27.58 17.30 21.23
C GLU A 339 -28.46 16.06 21.11
N VAL A 340 -28.05 15.09 20.28
CA VAL A 340 -28.77 13.81 20.14
C VAL A 340 -28.56 12.93 21.37
N TRP A 341 -27.35 12.91 21.95
CA TRP A 341 -27.09 12.20 23.21
C TRP A 341 -27.94 12.75 24.37
N GLY A 342 -28.08 14.07 24.49
CA GLY A 342 -28.88 14.72 25.52
C GLY A 342 -30.39 14.40 25.49
N LYS A 343 -30.90 13.82 24.38
CA LYS A 343 -32.28 13.32 24.28
C LYS A 343 -32.46 11.92 24.89
N TYR A 344 -31.37 11.19 25.12
CA TYR A 344 -31.39 9.85 25.71
C TYR A 344 -31.23 9.93 27.24
N SER A 345 -32.33 10.18 27.95
CA SER A 345 -32.37 10.23 29.43
C SER A 345 -32.26 8.87 30.15
N GLN A 346 -31.88 7.80 29.44
CA GLN A 346 -32.07 6.41 29.87
C GLN A 346 -30.78 5.64 30.25
N PRO A 347 -29.69 5.63 29.45
CA PRO A 347 -28.59 4.70 29.69
C PRO A 347 -27.72 5.12 30.89
N LYS A 348 -27.62 4.26 31.90
CA LYS A 348 -26.66 4.41 33.02
C LYS A 348 -25.25 3.96 32.62
N ILE A 349 -24.69 4.59 31.60
CA ILE A 349 -23.37 4.24 31.03
C ILE A 349 -22.42 5.41 31.25
N ASP A 350 -21.18 5.10 31.61
CA ASP A 350 -20.11 6.08 31.63
C ASP A 350 -19.75 6.50 30.19
N PHE A 351 -20.25 7.66 29.77
CA PHE A 351 -20.12 8.18 28.41
C PHE A 351 -19.17 9.37 28.38
N HIS A 352 -18.15 9.33 27.51
CA HIS A 352 -17.26 10.46 27.28
C HIS A 352 -17.11 10.72 25.77
N ALA A 353 -17.55 11.90 25.33
CA ALA A 353 -17.26 12.41 23.99
C ALA A 353 -16.04 13.33 24.01
N PHE A 354 -15.16 13.20 23.02
CA PHE A 354 -14.05 14.13 22.82
C PHE A 354 -13.83 14.40 21.33
N GLU A 355 -13.24 15.56 21.03
CA GLU A 355 -12.91 15.92 19.65
C GLU A 355 -11.56 15.35 19.20
N MET A 356 -11.54 14.84 17.98
CA MET A 356 -10.30 14.58 17.26
C MET A 356 -9.65 15.92 16.86
N ASN A 357 -8.64 16.31 17.63
CA ASN A 357 -7.81 17.49 17.37
C ASN A 357 -7.29 17.51 15.91
N GLN A 358 -7.74 18.46 15.09
CA GLN A 358 -7.18 18.65 13.73
C GLN A 358 -5.69 19.03 13.76
N ASN A 359 -5.22 19.59 14.88
CA ASN A 359 -3.79 19.85 15.15
C ASN A 359 -3.01 18.61 15.65
N SER A 360 -3.60 17.41 15.61
CA SER A 360 -2.82 16.17 15.53
C SER A 360 -2.39 15.91 14.07
N GLN A 361 -1.59 16.82 13.50
CA GLN A 361 -0.71 16.47 12.38
C GLN A 361 0.42 15.52 12.85
N LEU A 362 0.05 14.33 13.34
CA LEU A 362 0.76 13.15 12.85
C LEU A 362 0.49 13.16 11.35
N ARG A 363 1.48 13.62 10.57
CA ARG A 363 1.37 13.68 9.11
C ARG A 363 1.37 12.25 8.54
N SER A 364 0.22 11.59 8.60
CA SER A 364 -0.16 10.58 7.64
C SER A 364 -0.25 11.27 6.28
N SER A 365 0.84 11.21 5.52
CA SER A 365 0.93 11.79 4.19
C SER A 365 -0.01 11.05 3.24
N GLY A 366 -1.22 11.58 3.08
CA GLY A 366 -2.26 11.05 2.21
C GLY A 366 -3.36 12.08 2.02
N GLU A 367 -3.33 12.74 0.86
CA GLU A 367 -4.45 13.38 0.17
C GLU A 367 -5.46 14.20 1.00
N GLN A 368 -5.38 15.54 0.87
CA GLN A 368 -6.60 16.36 0.93
C GLN A 368 -7.50 16.02 -0.28
N SER A 369 -8.20 14.90 -0.17
CA SER A 369 -9.45 14.74 -0.89
C SER A 369 -10.50 15.60 -0.20
N SER A 370 -11.25 16.37 -0.97
CA SER A 370 -12.38 17.15 -0.47
C SER A 370 -13.55 16.20 -0.13
N ASN A 371 -13.44 15.48 0.98
CA ASN A 371 -14.53 14.85 1.74
C ASN A 371 -13.95 14.17 3.00
N ASN A 372 -14.12 14.80 4.17
CA ASN A 372 -13.72 14.22 5.47
C ASN A 372 -14.59 13.01 5.81
N GLU A 373 -14.16 11.82 5.39
CA GLU A 373 -14.64 10.55 5.94
C GLU A 373 -13.56 9.91 6.80
N LEU A 374 -13.82 9.81 8.10
CA LEU A 374 -12.88 9.37 9.13
C LEU A 374 -12.61 7.84 9.13
N ALA A 375 -12.74 7.19 7.96
CA ALA A 375 -12.93 5.75 7.83
C ALA A 375 -11.72 4.89 8.25
N TYR A 376 -10.53 5.49 8.40
CA TYR A 376 -9.29 4.80 8.79
C TYR A 376 -8.44 5.65 9.74
N ALA A 377 -8.96 5.90 10.95
CA ALA A 377 -8.10 6.35 12.04
C ALA A 377 -7.10 5.22 12.38
N ASN A 378 -5.83 5.39 11.99
CA ASN A 378 -4.76 4.50 12.42
C ASN A 378 -4.79 4.36 13.95
N GLN A 379 -4.56 3.16 14.50
CA GLN A 379 -4.57 2.93 15.96
C GLN A 379 -3.71 3.94 16.74
N GLY A 380 -2.57 4.36 16.18
CA GLY A 380 -1.74 5.41 16.76
C GLY A 380 -2.38 6.81 16.82
N ALA A 381 -3.27 7.15 15.88
CA ALA A 381 -4.01 8.42 15.94
C ALA A 381 -5.06 8.41 17.06
N VAL A 382 -5.76 7.29 17.25
CA VAL A 382 -6.67 7.06 18.38
C VAL A 382 -5.94 7.21 19.71
N ILE A 383 -4.82 6.51 19.90
CA ILE A 383 -4.03 6.56 21.15
C ILE A 383 -3.51 7.98 21.41
N VAL A 384 -2.97 8.66 20.39
CA VAL A 384 -2.49 10.06 20.53
C VAL A 384 -3.63 11.03 20.87
N SER A 385 -4.84 10.81 20.36
CA SER A 385 -6.01 11.62 20.75
C SER A 385 -6.41 11.36 22.21
N LEU A 386 -6.48 10.11 22.66
CA LEU A 386 -6.76 9.74 24.06
C LEU A 386 -5.70 10.26 25.05
N MET A 387 -4.42 10.26 24.66
CA MET A 387 -3.34 10.87 25.45
C MET A 387 -3.54 12.39 25.59
N ARG A 388 -3.90 13.08 24.50
CA ARG A 388 -4.04 14.55 24.49
C ARG A 388 -5.32 15.05 25.15
N SER A 389 -6.38 14.25 25.18
CA SER A 389 -7.61 14.59 25.91
C SER A 389 -7.49 14.33 27.42
N GLY A 390 -6.38 13.77 27.90
CA GLY A 390 -6.22 13.29 29.28
C GLY A 390 -7.05 12.05 29.61
N THR A 391 -7.89 11.58 28.69
CA THR A 391 -8.78 10.44 28.89
C THR A 391 -8.00 9.15 29.09
N LEU A 392 -6.84 8.98 28.44
CA LEU A 392 -6.03 7.77 28.61
C LEU A 392 -5.59 7.57 30.07
N ASP A 393 -5.13 8.62 30.75
CA ASP A 393 -4.65 8.53 32.12
C ASP A 393 -5.81 8.20 33.09
N VAL A 394 -7.00 8.71 32.80
CA VAL A 394 -8.24 8.36 33.52
C VAL A 394 -8.59 6.87 33.34
N LEU A 395 -8.60 6.36 32.10
CA LEU A 395 -8.89 4.95 31.81
C LEU A 395 -7.88 3.99 32.45
N LEU A 396 -6.58 4.35 32.41
CA LEU A 396 -5.53 3.58 33.09
C LEU A 396 -5.71 3.60 34.61
N SER A 397 -6.13 4.73 35.20
CA SER A 397 -6.46 4.80 36.63
C SER A 397 -7.67 3.95 37.02
N GLN A 398 -8.60 3.72 36.09
CA GLN A 398 -9.74 2.81 36.22
C GLN A 398 -9.38 1.33 35.98
N GLY A 399 -8.11 0.99 35.72
CA GLY A 399 -7.68 -0.39 35.48
C GLY A 399 -8.05 -0.96 34.10
N LYS A 400 -8.28 -0.10 33.11
CA LYS A 400 -8.63 -0.51 31.74
C LYS A 400 -7.39 -0.94 30.95
N GLU A 401 -7.47 -2.11 30.30
CA GLU A 401 -6.38 -2.70 29.50
C GLU A 401 -6.73 -2.85 28.01
N TYR A 402 -8.01 -3.04 27.68
CA TYR A 402 -8.45 -3.34 26.32
C TYR A 402 -9.36 -2.25 25.76
N ILE A 403 -9.16 -1.88 24.49
CA ILE A 403 -10.02 -0.91 23.78
C ILE A 403 -10.56 -1.54 22.50
N LEU A 404 -11.88 -1.73 22.42
CA LEU A 404 -12.58 -2.11 21.19
C LEU A 404 -12.82 -0.85 20.35
N VAL A 405 -12.10 -0.70 19.23
CA VAL A 405 -12.26 0.42 18.29
C VAL A 405 -13.15 -0.01 17.12
N ALA A 406 -14.27 0.68 16.92
CA ALA A 406 -15.19 0.44 15.80
C ALA A 406 -15.71 1.75 15.19
N ASN A 407 -16.08 1.72 13.91
CA ASN A 407 -16.73 2.87 13.28
C ASN A 407 -18.16 3.06 13.82
N SER A 408 -18.61 4.32 13.87
CA SER A 408 -19.96 4.69 14.33
C SER A 408 -21.11 4.16 13.45
N ASP A 409 -20.86 3.85 12.18
CA ASP A 409 -21.82 3.21 11.27
C ASP A 409 -21.85 1.68 11.39
N ASN A 410 -20.99 1.08 12.21
CA ASN A 410 -21.04 -0.36 12.49
C ASN A 410 -21.90 -0.66 13.74
N ALA A 411 -23.21 -0.80 13.50
CA ALA A 411 -24.20 -1.24 14.49
C ALA A 411 -24.09 -2.74 14.86
N GLY A 412 -23.39 -3.53 14.03
CA GLY A 412 -23.14 -4.97 14.26
C GLY A 412 -21.87 -5.28 15.04
N ALA A 413 -21.11 -4.27 15.46
CA ALA A 413 -19.94 -4.44 16.33
C ALA A 413 -20.39 -4.70 17.78
N ILE A 414 -20.66 -5.96 18.07
CA ILE A 414 -21.07 -6.51 19.36
C ILE A 414 -19.83 -7.07 20.08
N ILE A 415 -19.84 -7.05 21.42
CA ILE A 415 -18.85 -7.75 22.24
C ILE A 415 -19.35 -9.17 22.51
N ASP A 416 -18.55 -10.14 22.09
CA ASP A 416 -18.63 -11.53 22.55
C ASP A 416 -17.50 -11.68 23.61
N PRO A 417 -17.81 -11.91 24.91
CA PRO A 417 -16.83 -11.81 26.00
C PRO A 417 -15.84 -12.98 26.10
#